data_AF-A0A1S1Z4Z7-F1
#
_entry.id   AF-A0A1S1Z4Z7-F1
#
_cell.length_a   1.000
_cell.length_b   1.000
_cell.length_c   1.000
_cell.angle_alpha   90.00
_cell.angle_beta   90.00
_cell.angle_gamma   90.00
#
_symmetry.space_group_name_H-M   'P 1'
#
loop_
_entity.id
_entity.type
_entity.pdbx_description
1 polymer ?
#
loop_
_entity_poly.entity_id
_entity_poly.type
_entity_poly.pdbx_seq_one_letter_code
_entity_poly.pdbx_strand_id
1 'polypeptide(L)'
;MDFRQLQLRPAEIALLTRTSSIDGKILMRYTLIYLILERVLDGVGGGDVTKKKTVLKIGKRFDGFMARNFEKHFLQFFYNDNTLQISTRDLLEKVEEDTTYKKFMKDFINEDQYIKPYVSDRFFDLLRSGVTLNDKGVLLVGSVISYLKERNHAYKYAMSVDKKMNVIKEMGSYAILLPSFDQEILPQFTSILHSKRTWDGDADEDDFDIYFDEEPFYLGSLKMLDKVGGIDESGNTSDSQDDGGEGA
;
A
#
# COMPACT_ATOMS: atom_id res chain seq x y z
N MET A 1 -12.89 10.79 -11.41
CA MET A 1 -12.73 9.38 -11.84
C MET A 1 -12.73 8.52 -10.60
N ASP A 2 -13.57 7.47 -10.49
CA ASP A 2 -13.55 6.59 -9.31
C ASP A 2 -12.51 5.48 -9.53
N PHE A 3 -11.35 5.60 -8.88
CA PHE A 3 -10.25 4.64 -9.03
C PHE A 3 -10.61 3.23 -8.53
N ARG A 4 -11.63 3.10 -7.67
CA ARG A 4 -12.10 1.80 -7.19
C ARG A 4 -12.75 0.99 -8.31
N GLN A 5 -13.19 1.64 -9.38
CA GLN A 5 -13.70 1.00 -10.60
C GLN A 5 -12.58 0.59 -11.57
N LEU A 6 -11.37 1.14 -11.41
CA LEU A 6 -10.20 0.88 -12.27
C LEU A 6 -9.42 -0.39 -11.88
N GLN A 7 -9.92 -1.13 -10.88
CA GLN A 7 -9.35 -2.36 -10.35
C GLN A 7 -7.90 -2.29 -9.84
N LEU A 8 -7.28 -1.11 -9.75
CA LEU A 8 -5.91 -0.91 -9.28
C LEU A 8 -5.71 -1.43 -7.85
N ARG A 9 -4.61 -2.13 -7.58
CA ARG A 9 -4.26 -2.64 -6.25
C ARG A 9 -3.69 -1.53 -5.35
N PRO A 10 -3.69 -1.68 -4.01
CA PRO A 10 -3.08 -0.70 -3.12
C PRO A 10 -1.61 -0.39 -3.46
N ALA A 11 -0.79 -1.41 -3.75
CA ALA A 11 0.61 -1.21 -4.16
C ALA A 11 0.74 -0.33 -5.42
N GLU A 12 -0.20 -0.45 -6.35
CA GLU A 12 -0.19 0.28 -7.63
C GLU A 12 -0.57 1.74 -7.44
N ILE A 13 -1.60 1.96 -6.63
CA ILE A 13 -1.97 3.30 -6.21
C ILE A 13 -0.82 3.95 -5.43
N ALA A 14 -0.14 3.20 -4.56
CA ALA A 14 1.02 3.70 -3.84
C ALA A 14 2.16 4.08 -4.80
N LEU A 15 2.44 3.26 -5.81
CA LEU A 15 3.45 3.58 -6.82
C LEU A 15 3.15 4.89 -7.54
N LEU A 16 1.91 5.05 -8.01
CA LEU A 16 1.48 6.25 -8.76
C LEU A 16 1.45 7.50 -7.88
N THR A 17 1.15 7.37 -6.60
CA THR A 17 1.04 8.52 -5.66
C THR A 17 2.34 8.90 -4.96
N ARG A 18 3.34 8.02 -4.95
CA ARG A 18 4.60 8.17 -4.17
C ARG A 18 5.84 7.97 -5.03
N THR A 19 5.76 8.48 -6.25
CA THR A 19 6.71 8.21 -7.33
C THR A 19 8.18 8.50 -6.99
N SER A 20 8.45 9.39 -6.03
CA SER A 20 9.78 9.81 -5.58
C SER A 20 10.27 9.17 -4.28
N SER A 21 9.40 8.46 -3.54
CA SER A 21 9.70 7.96 -2.19
C SER A 21 9.35 6.49 -1.97
N ILE A 22 8.72 5.84 -2.95
CA ILE A 22 8.36 4.43 -2.87
C ILE A 22 9.48 3.54 -3.43
N ASP A 23 9.75 2.45 -2.72
CA ASP A 23 10.68 1.42 -3.15
C ASP A 23 10.00 0.05 -3.24
N GLY A 24 10.75 -0.96 -3.70
CA GLY A 24 10.24 -2.32 -3.82
C GLY A 24 9.85 -2.96 -2.49
N LYS A 25 10.48 -2.56 -1.37
CA LYS A 25 10.18 -3.10 -0.04
C LYS A 25 8.79 -2.67 0.41
N ILE A 26 8.45 -1.40 0.25
CA ILE A 26 7.11 -0.88 0.55
C ILE A 26 6.04 -1.53 -0.34
N LEU A 27 6.33 -1.70 -1.63
CA LEU A 27 5.41 -2.35 -2.56
C LEU A 27 5.16 -3.82 -2.20
N MET A 28 6.20 -4.56 -1.80
CA MET A 28 6.08 -5.93 -1.30
C MET A 28 5.21 -6.00 -0.06
N ARG A 29 5.40 -5.09 0.92
CA ARG A 29 4.56 -4.99 2.12
C ARG A 29 3.10 -4.77 1.76
N TYR A 30 2.80 -3.79 0.91
CA TYR A 30 1.43 -3.52 0.49
C TYR A 30 0.80 -4.66 -0.28
N THR A 31 1.58 -5.37 -1.08
CA THR A 31 1.14 -6.58 -1.78
C THR A 31 0.76 -7.66 -0.78
N LEU A 32 1.61 -7.95 0.21
CA LEU A 32 1.33 -9.01 1.18
C LEU A 32 0.09 -8.70 2.03
N ILE A 33 -0.01 -7.49 2.57
CA ILE A 33 -1.17 -7.09 3.38
C ILE A 33 -2.45 -7.10 2.53
N TYR A 34 -2.35 -6.71 1.26
CA TYR A 34 -3.46 -6.81 0.31
C TYR A 34 -3.95 -8.26 0.12
N LEU A 35 -3.04 -9.21 -0.11
CA LEU A 35 -3.38 -10.63 -0.25
C LEU A 35 -4.08 -11.19 1.00
N ILE A 36 -3.67 -10.70 2.18
CA ILE A 36 -4.28 -11.06 3.45
C ILE A 36 -5.69 -10.44 3.60
N LEU A 37 -5.84 -9.14 3.32
CA LEU A 37 -7.14 -8.45 3.37
C LEU A 37 -8.17 -9.07 2.42
N GLU A 38 -7.72 -9.50 1.25
CA GLU A 38 -8.56 -10.20 0.28
C GLU A 38 -8.81 -11.66 0.61
N ARG A 39 -8.28 -12.19 1.72
CA ARG A 39 -8.44 -13.59 2.14
C ARG A 39 -7.89 -14.56 1.09
N VAL A 40 -6.90 -14.14 0.32
CA VAL A 40 -6.10 -14.98 -0.59
C VAL A 40 -5.11 -15.78 0.25
N LEU A 41 -4.48 -15.11 1.21
CA LEU A 41 -3.72 -15.72 2.29
C LEU A 41 -4.47 -15.49 3.60
N ASP A 42 -4.51 -16.51 4.46
CA ASP A 42 -5.09 -16.41 5.79
C ASP A 42 -3.97 -16.49 6.83
N GLY A 43 -3.98 -15.56 7.79
CA GLY A 43 -3.20 -15.68 9.01
C GLY A 43 -3.79 -16.76 9.91
N VAL A 44 -2.92 -17.60 10.48
CA VAL A 44 -3.24 -18.52 11.56
C VAL A 44 -2.20 -18.32 12.67
N GLY A 45 -2.66 -18.32 13.92
CA GLY A 45 -1.75 -18.44 15.05
C GLY A 45 -1.04 -19.79 14.95
N GLY A 46 0.29 -19.80 15.00
CA GLY A 46 1.06 -21.03 15.00
C GLY A 46 0.58 -22.00 16.08
N GLY A 47 0.61 -23.31 15.79
CA GLY A 47 0.24 -24.35 16.76
C GLY A 47 1.24 -24.51 17.91
N ASP A 48 2.39 -23.85 17.84
CA ASP A 48 3.42 -23.88 18.87
C ASP A 48 3.19 -22.74 19.88
N VAL A 49 2.71 -23.10 21.07
CA VAL A 49 2.42 -22.18 22.17
C VAL A 49 3.66 -21.37 22.59
N THR A 50 4.87 -21.85 22.27
CA THR A 50 6.14 -21.21 22.60
C THR A 50 6.63 -20.22 21.55
N LYS A 51 6.07 -20.25 20.33
CA LYS A 51 6.42 -19.35 19.23
C LYS A 51 5.15 -18.70 18.72
N LYS A 52 4.88 -17.48 19.21
CA LYS A 52 3.73 -16.64 18.84
C LYS A 52 3.82 -16.09 17.39
N LYS A 53 4.29 -16.91 16.44
CA LYS A 53 4.51 -16.54 15.04
C LYS A 53 3.18 -16.51 14.28
N THR A 54 2.93 -15.40 13.59
CA THR A 54 1.90 -15.32 12.56
C THR A 54 2.33 -16.16 11.38
N VAL A 55 1.61 -17.27 11.17
CA VAL A 55 1.82 -18.19 10.06
C VAL A 55 0.76 -17.92 8.99
N LEU A 56 1.18 -17.88 7.74
CA LEU A 56 0.32 -17.72 6.58
C LEU A 56 0.05 -19.09 5.95
N LYS A 57 -1.19 -19.26 5.50
CA LYS A 57 -1.64 -20.40 4.70
C LYS A 57 -2.56 -19.92 3.58
N ILE A 58 -2.92 -20.85 2.68
CA ILE A 58 -3.97 -20.61 1.68
C ILE A 58 -5.27 -20.17 2.34
N GLY A 59 -5.81 -19.05 1.88
CA GLY A 59 -7.09 -18.51 2.30
C GLY A 59 -8.25 -18.89 1.38
N LYS A 60 -9.47 -18.58 1.82
CA LYS A 60 -10.72 -18.99 1.13
C LYS A 60 -10.87 -18.48 -0.30
N ARG A 61 -10.17 -17.40 -0.68
CA ARG A 61 -10.26 -16.80 -2.02
C ARG A 61 -9.11 -17.19 -2.94
N PHE A 62 -8.16 -18.01 -2.49
CA PHE A 62 -6.94 -18.32 -3.24
C PHE A 62 -7.20 -18.87 -4.65
N ASP A 63 -8.01 -19.92 -4.77
CA ASP A 63 -8.26 -20.59 -6.07
C ASP A 63 -8.98 -19.70 -7.09
N GLY A 64 -9.77 -18.72 -6.62
CA GLY A 64 -10.51 -17.78 -7.46
C GLY A 64 -9.80 -16.44 -7.68
N PHE A 65 -8.61 -16.26 -7.09
CA PHE A 65 -7.92 -14.99 -7.12
C PHE A 65 -7.08 -14.83 -8.40
N MET A 66 -7.41 -13.82 -9.21
CA MET A 66 -6.62 -13.50 -10.40
C MET A 66 -5.37 -12.71 -10.00
N ALA A 67 -4.28 -13.45 -9.79
CA ALA A 67 -3.01 -12.89 -9.36
C ALA A 67 -2.30 -12.09 -10.47
N ARG A 68 -1.87 -10.87 -10.13
CA ARG A 68 -0.96 -10.04 -10.93
C ARG A 68 0.46 -10.57 -10.84
N ASN A 69 1.32 -10.18 -11.79
CA ASN A 69 2.67 -10.73 -11.86
C ASN A 69 3.48 -10.48 -10.59
N PHE A 70 3.39 -9.30 -9.99
CA PHE A 70 4.07 -9.02 -8.73
C PHE A 70 3.48 -9.78 -7.52
N GLU A 71 2.19 -10.12 -7.55
CA GLU A 71 1.54 -10.94 -6.53
C GLU A 71 2.01 -12.42 -6.62
N LYS A 72 2.36 -12.89 -7.82
CA LYS A 72 2.83 -14.28 -8.04
C LYS A 72 4.13 -14.59 -7.30
N HIS A 73 5.01 -13.61 -7.08
CA HIS A 73 6.22 -13.78 -6.27
C HIS A 73 5.89 -14.33 -4.88
N PHE A 74 4.75 -13.96 -4.31
CA PHE A 74 4.27 -14.47 -3.02
C PHE A 74 3.49 -15.78 -3.16
N LEU A 75 2.60 -15.88 -4.15
CA LEU A 75 1.65 -16.99 -4.25
C LEU A 75 2.26 -18.28 -4.81
N GLN A 76 3.37 -18.21 -5.55
CA GLN A 76 4.05 -19.37 -6.14
C GLN A 76 4.38 -20.47 -5.14
N PHE A 77 4.74 -20.12 -3.90
CA PHE A 77 5.09 -21.08 -2.87
C PHE A 77 3.89 -21.94 -2.45
N PHE A 78 2.68 -21.38 -2.50
CA PHE A 78 1.43 -22.05 -2.14
C PHE A 78 0.80 -22.82 -3.31
N TYR A 79 1.08 -22.42 -4.57
CA TYR A 79 0.69 -23.22 -5.73
C TYR A 79 1.42 -24.57 -5.78
N ASN A 80 2.67 -24.60 -5.32
CA ASN A 80 3.49 -25.81 -5.31
C ASN A 80 3.19 -26.73 -4.11
N ASP A 81 2.74 -26.17 -2.99
CA ASP A 81 2.32 -26.90 -1.79
C ASP A 81 1.11 -26.21 -1.15
N ASN A 82 -0.07 -26.79 -1.38
CA ASN A 82 -1.33 -26.25 -0.87
C ASN A 82 -1.54 -26.44 0.64
N THR A 83 -0.67 -27.22 1.29
CA THR A 83 -0.66 -27.41 2.75
C THR A 83 0.38 -26.55 3.45
N LEU A 84 1.16 -25.77 2.69
CA LEU A 84 2.22 -24.94 3.19
C LEU A 84 1.70 -23.98 4.27
N GLN A 85 2.42 -24.00 5.38
CA GLN A 85 2.29 -23.08 6.50
C GLN A 85 3.65 -22.44 6.71
N ILE A 86 3.73 -21.13 6.47
CA ILE A 86 5.00 -20.38 6.48
C ILE A 86 4.83 -19.08 7.26
N SER A 87 5.83 -18.68 8.05
CA SER A 87 5.72 -17.38 8.73
C SER A 87 5.80 -16.23 7.73
N THR A 88 5.20 -15.08 8.05
CA THR A 88 5.31 -13.87 7.22
C THR A 88 6.77 -13.52 6.91
N ARG A 89 7.65 -13.63 7.91
CA ARG A 89 9.08 -13.38 7.77
C ARG A 89 9.73 -14.36 6.78
N ASP A 90 9.54 -15.66 6.96
CA ASP A 90 10.16 -16.67 6.08
C ASP A 90 9.63 -16.55 4.64
N LEU A 91 8.37 -16.16 4.46
CA LEU A 91 7.80 -15.90 3.13
C LEU A 91 8.49 -14.71 2.46
N LEU A 92 8.71 -13.61 3.19
CA LEU A 92 9.40 -12.43 2.68
C LEU A 92 10.86 -12.74 2.35
N GLU A 93 11.57 -13.46 3.24
CA GLU A 93 12.95 -13.91 2.99
C GLU A 93 13.03 -14.72 1.68
N LYS A 94 12.13 -15.69 1.47
CA LYS A 94 12.07 -16.47 0.22
C LYS A 94 11.78 -15.62 -1.02
N VAL A 95 10.87 -14.64 -0.92
CA VAL A 95 10.58 -13.72 -2.02
C VAL A 95 11.82 -12.90 -2.35
N GLU A 96 12.54 -12.40 -1.35
CA GLU A 96 13.74 -11.59 -1.51
C GLU A 96 14.93 -12.38 -2.07
N GLU A 97 15.01 -13.69 -1.79
CA GLU A 97 15.95 -14.62 -2.42
C GLU A 97 15.70 -14.76 -3.93
N ASP A 98 14.43 -14.81 -4.36
CA ASP A 98 14.03 -14.98 -5.77
C ASP A 98 14.03 -13.66 -6.57
N THR A 99 13.75 -12.53 -5.91
CA THR A 99 13.62 -11.22 -6.56
C THR A 99 14.10 -10.06 -5.68
N THR A 100 15.05 -9.29 -6.20
CA THR A 100 15.48 -8.04 -5.55
C THR A 100 14.36 -6.99 -5.58
N TYR A 101 14.32 -6.06 -4.62
CA TYR A 101 13.36 -4.94 -4.63
C TYR A 101 13.35 -4.15 -5.93
N LYS A 102 14.52 -3.96 -6.55
CA LYS A 102 14.64 -3.27 -7.84
C LYS A 102 14.01 -4.08 -8.97
N LYS A 103 14.20 -5.40 -8.97
CA LYS A 103 13.60 -6.30 -9.97
C LYS A 103 12.08 -6.38 -9.78
N PHE A 104 11.61 -6.54 -8.54
CA PHE A 104 10.19 -6.50 -8.19
C PHE A 104 9.50 -5.24 -8.73
N MET A 105 10.09 -4.07 -8.50
CA MET A 105 9.57 -2.80 -9.01
C MET A 105 9.60 -2.70 -10.55
N LYS A 106 10.56 -3.35 -11.23
CA LYS A 106 10.56 -3.40 -12.71
C LYS A 106 9.46 -4.29 -13.25
N ASP A 107 9.32 -5.50 -12.70
CA ASP A 107 8.28 -6.46 -13.09
C ASP A 107 6.89 -5.84 -12.88
N PHE A 108 6.74 -5.07 -11.81
CA PHE A 108 5.54 -4.31 -11.46
C PHE A 108 5.12 -3.31 -12.54
N ILE A 109 6.06 -2.64 -13.22
CA ILE A 109 5.73 -1.53 -14.12
C ILE A 109 5.75 -1.94 -15.59
N ASN A 110 6.67 -2.83 -15.97
CA ASN A 110 6.85 -3.24 -17.35
C ASN A 110 5.75 -4.19 -17.86
N GLU A 111 5.16 -4.96 -16.95
CA GLU A 111 4.23 -6.03 -17.30
C GLU A 111 2.78 -5.72 -16.92
N ASP A 112 2.54 -4.64 -16.19
CA ASP A 112 1.20 -4.34 -15.67
C ASP A 112 0.40 -3.42 -16.62
N GLN A 113 -0.59 -4.02 -17.26
CA GLN A 113 -1.52 -3.35 -18.17
C GLN A 113 -2.40 -2.28 -17.48
N TYR A 114 -2.50 -2.29 -16.16
CA TYR A 114 -3.31 -1.36 -15.38
C TYR A 114 -2.51 -0.12 -14.99
N ILE A 115 -1.20 -0.23 -14.74
CA ILE A 115 -0.34 0.93 -14.45
C ILE A 115 0.06 1.68 -15.73
N LYS A 116 0.39 0.94 -16.80
CA LYS A 116 0.92 1.51 -18.04
C LYS A 116 0.13 2.70 -18.61
N PRO A 117 -1.22 2.74 -18.56
CA PRO A 117 -2.01 3.87 -19.06
C PRO A 117 -1.80 5.20 -18.31
N TYR A 118 -1.19 5.18 -17.12
CA TYR A 118 -1.05 6.34 -16.23
C TYR A 118 0.38 6.88 -16.16
N VAL A 119 1.35 6.16 -16.74
CA VAL A 119 2.76 6.56 -16.76
C VAL A 119 3.15 7.08 -18.15
N SER A 120 4.18 7.92 -18.22
CA SER A 120 4.72 8.45 -19.48
C SER A 120 5.65 7.44 -20.18
N ASP A 121 5.72 7.44 -21.51
CA ASP A 121 6.56 6.48 -22.25
C ASP A 121 8.07 6.64 -21.97
N ARG A 122 8.52 7.84 -21.61
CA ARG A 122 9.92 8.13 -21.23
C ARG A 122 10.32 7.55 -19.87
N PHE A 123 9.38 6.98 -19.14
CA PHE A 123 9.59 6.38 -17.82
C PHE A 123 10.40 5.07 -17.89
N PHE A 124 10.24 4.29 -18.96
CA PHE A 124 10.89 2.98 -19.10
C PHE A 124 12.42 3.05 -19.24
N ASP A 125 12.95 4.19 -19.69
CA ASP A 125 14.37 4.39 -19.94
C ASP A 125 15.16 4.80 -18.67
N LEU A 126 14.48 5.19 -17.58
CA LEU A 126 15.10 5.87 -16.44
C LEU A 126 14.66 5.28 -15.09
N LEU A 127 15.05 4.01 -14.84
CA LEU A 127 14.93 3.35 -13.52
C LEU A 127 15.93 3.88 -12.46
N ARG A 128 16.17 5.19 -12.48
CA ARG A 128 16.94 5.95 -11.47
C ARG A 128 16.26 7.26 -11.05
N SER A 129 15.17 7.69 -11.69
CA SER A 129 14.58 9.02 -11.43
C SER A 129 13.05 9.01 -11.37
N GLY A 130 12.47 8.23 -10.46
CA GLY A 130 11.04 8.32 -10.08
C GLY A 130 10.00 8.07 -11.18
N VAL A 131 8.76 7.78 -10.78
CA VAL A 131 7.65 7.59 -11.73
C VAL A 131 7.14 8.91 -12.29
N THR A 132 7.25 9.08 -13.61
CA THR A 132 6.70 10.23 -14.34
C THR A 132 5.33 9.89 -14.89
N LEU A 133 4.31 10.58 -14.39
CA LEU A 133 2.91 10.42 -14.79
C LEU A 133 2.61 11.14 -16.10
N ASN A 134 1.63 10.62 -16.85
CA ASN A 134 0.99 11.38 -17.93
C ASN A 134 -0.26 12.12 -17.41
N ASP A 135 -0.97 12.87 -18.26
CA ASP A 135 -2.15 13.65 -17.85
C ASP A 135 -3.24 12.80 -17.17
N LYS A 136 -3.46 11.57 -17.66
CA LYS A 136 -4.41 10.64 -17.03
C LYS A 136 -3.93 10.20 -15.65
N GLY A 137 -2.63 9.95 -15.50
CA GLY A 137 -2.00 9.64 -14.22
C GLY A 137 -2.14 10.78 -13.22
N VAL A 138 -1.90 12.03 -13.65
CA VAL A 138 -2.06 13.21 -12.79
C VAL A 138 -3.50 13.35 -12.29
N LEU A 139 -4.49 13.21 -13.18
CA LEU A 139 -5.90 13.28 -12.81
C LEU A 139 -6.34 12.15 -11.86
N LEU A 140 -5.85 10.93 -12.11
CA LEU A 140 -6.09 9.77 -11.25
C LEU A 140 -5.51 10.02 -9.86
N VAL A 141 -4.24 10.43 -9.79
CA VAL A 141 -3.53 10.68 -8.53
C VAL A 141 -4.22 11.77 -7.73
N GLY A 142 -4.64 12.88 -8.36
CA GLY A 142 -5.45 13.91 -7.70
C GLY A 142 -6.74 13.35 -7.09
N SER A 143 -7.48 12.52 -7.84
CA SER A 143 -8.71 11.88 -7.37
C SER A 143 -8.46 10.94 -6.16
N VAL A 144 -7.40 10.14 -6.24
CA VAL A 144 -6.99 9.22 -5.15
C VAL A 144 -6.62 10.01 -3.90
N ILE A 145 -5.80 11.04 -4.02
CA ILE A 145 -5.34 11.85 -2.89
C ILE A 145 -6.52 12.49 -2.17
N SER A 146 -7.46 13.09 -2.92
CA SER A 146 -8.67 13.67 -2.33
C SER A 146 -9.50 12.63 -1.58
N TYR A 147 -9.67 11.44 -2.15
CA TYR A 147 -10.37 10.34 -1.48
C TYR A 147 -9.66 9.90 -0.18
N LEU A 148 -8.34 9.70 -0.22
CA LEU A 148 -7.57 9.31 0.97
C LEU A 148 -7.59 10.40 2.04
N LYS A 149 -7.55 11.69 1.66
CA LYS A 149 -7.73 12.84 2.58
C LYS A 149 -9.07 12.78 3.29
N GLU A 150 -10.14 12.62 2.52
CA GLU A 150 -11.51 12.55 3.04
C GLU A 150 -11.69 11.37 3.99
N ARG A 151 -11.25 10.17 3.59
CA ARG A 151 -11.37 8.97 4.43
C ARG A 151 -10.50 9.03 5.68
N ASN A 152 -9.29 9.58 5.58
CA ASN A 152 -8.42 9.80 6.75
C ASN A 152 -9.06 10.80 7.72
N HIS A 153 -9.68 11.87 7.22
CA HIS A 153 -10.44 12.79 8.06
C HIS A 153 -11.61 12.07 8.76
N ALA A 154 -12.42 11.33 8.01
CA ALA A 154 -13.52 10.54 8.56
C ALA A 154 -13.05 9.55 9.64
N TYR A 155 -11.92 8.87 9.41
CA TYR A 155 -11.31 7.95 10.38
C TYR A 155 -10.83 8.68 11.65
N LYS A 156 -10.09 9.78 11.50
CA LYS A 156 -9.54 10.54 12.63
C LYS A 156 -10.60 11.16 13.53
N TYR A 157 -11.68 11.68 12.94
CA TYR A 157 -12.77 12.33 13.68
C TYR A 157 -13.94 11.39 14.01
N ALA A 158 -13.80 10.09 13.75
CA ALA A 158 -14.77 9.11 14.19
C ALA A 158 -14.73 8.97 15.72
N MET A 159 -15.85 9.33 16.37
CA MET A 159 -16.00 9.38 17.83
C MET A 159 -15.97 8.02 18.55
N SER A 160 -15.90 6.90 17.81
CA SER A 160 -15.99 5.54 18.37
C SER A 160 -15.27 4.54 17.47
N VAL A 161 -14.80 3.42 18.05
CA VAL A 161 -14.15 2.32 17.33
C VAL A 161 -15.03 1.76 16.21
N ASP A 162 -16.34 1.58 16.44
CA ASP A 162 -17.26 1.06 15.42
C ASP A 162 -17.33 1.96 14.18
N LYS A 163 -17.35 3.29 14.39
CA LYS A 163 -17.33 4.26 13.29
C LYS A 163 -16.00 4.26 12.54
N LYS A 164 -14.88 4.15 13.25
CA LYS A 164 -13.56 3.95 12.62
C LYS A 164 -13.57 2.69 11.76
N MET A 165 -14.09 1.59 12.28
CA MET A 165 -14.18 0.32 11.56
C MET A 165 -15.11 0.38 10.35
N ASN A 166 -16.19 1.16 10.39
CA ASN A 166 -17.04 1.38 9.22
C ASN A 166 -16.27 2.08 8.08
N VAL A 167 -15.47 3.09 8.40
CA VAL A 167 -14.60 3.75 7.40
C VAL A 167 -13.63 2.74 6.79
N ILE A 168 -12.99 1.88 7.60
CA ILE A 168 -12.09 0.84 7.09
C ILE A 168 -12.82 -0.16 6.19
N LYS A 169 -14.01 -0.62 6.60
CA LYS A 169 -14.84 -1.54 5.80
C LYS A 169 -15.23 -0.94 4.46
N GLU A 170 -15.59 0.34 4.43
CA GLU A 170 -15.92 1.06 3.18
C GLU A 170 -14.72 1.20 2.25
N MET A 171 -13.53 1.42 2.81
CA MET A 171 -12.30 1.49 2.03
C MET A 171 -11.83 0.12 1.52
N GLY A 172 -12.21 -0.96 2.20
CA GLY A 172 -11.69 -2.29 1.93
C GLY A 172 -10.15 -2.31 2.03
N SER A 173 -9.50 -2.97 1.08
CA SER A 173 -8.04 -3.09 1.09
C SER A 173 -7.29 -1.78 0.87
N TYR A 174 -7.94 -0.72 0.40
CA TYR A 174 -7.31 0.60 0.25
C TYR A 174 -7.05 1.29 1.60
N ALA A 175 -7.59 0.76 2.69
CA ALA A 175 -7.27 1.22 4.05
C ALA A 175 -5.76 1.17 4.34
N ILE A 176 -5.02 0.26 3.71
CA ILE A 176 -3.54 0.15 3.82
C ILE A 176 -2.83 1.47 3.46
N LEU A 177 -3.46 2.29 2.64
CA LEU A 177 -2.88 3.55 2.15
C LEU A 177 -3.11 4.73 3.11
N LEU A 178 -3.90 4.55 4.17
CA LEU A 178 -4.15 5.57 5.18
C LEU A 178 -2.87 5.83 6.00
N PRO A 179 -2.59 7.09 6.37
CA PRO A 179 -1.46 7.39 7.24
C PRO A 179 -1.51 6.74 8.62
N SER A 180 -2.71 6.54 9.15
CA SER A 180 -2.95 5.89 10.43
C SER A 180 -2.90 4.36 10.33
N PHE A 181 -2.61 3.81 9.15
CA PHE A 181 -2.69 2.36 8.94
C PHE A 181 -1.76 1.61 9.88
N ASP A 182 -0.46 1.91 9.85
CA ASP A 182 0.52 1.15 10.63
C ASP A 182 0.36 1.35 12.14
N GLN A 183 0.03 2.57 12.58
CA GLN A 183 0.00 2.92 14.01
C GLN A 183 -1.29 2.54 14.74
N GLU A 184 -2.44 2.59 14.06
CA GLU A 184 -3.74 2.35 14.71
C GLU A 184 -4.49 1.17 14.11
N ILE A 185 -4.38 0.95 12.80
CA ILE A 185 -5.23 -0.01 12.08
C ILE A 185 -4.55 -1.37 12.00
N LEU A 186 -3.22 -1.42 11.87
CA LEU A 186 -2.45 -2.65 11.71
C LEU A 186 -2.56 -3.56 12.95
N PRO A 187 -2.42 -3.06 14.20
CA PRO A 187 -2.63 -3.90 15.38
C PRO A 187 -4.08 -4.40 15.51
N GLN A 188 -5.05 -3.59 15.09
CA GLN A 188 -6.44 -4.04 15.03
C GLN A 188 -6.61 -5.12 13.95
N PHE A 189 -5.83 -5.06 12.87
CA PHE A 189 -5.87 -6.02 11.79
C PHE A 189 -5.20 -7.35 12.16
N THR A 190 -4.04 -7.32 12.83
CA THR A 190 -3.38 -8.52 13.38
C THR A 190 -4.31 -9.28 14.31
N SER A 191 -5.03 -8.57 15.19
CA SER A 191 -6.04 -9.19 16.06
C SER A 191 -7.15 -9.94 15.29
N ILE A 192 -7.54 -9.44 14.10
CA ILE A 192 -8.54 -10.08 13.22
C ILE A 192 -7.95 -11.32 12.51
N LEU A 193 -6.65 -11.29 12.19
CA LEU A 193 -5.92 -12.46 11.65
C LEU A 193 -5.83 -13.59 12.67
N HIS A 194 -5.90 -13.28 13.96
CA HIS A 194 -5.93 -14.26 15.05
C HIS A 194 -7.32 -14.82 15.37
N SER A 195 -8.26 -14.82 14.42
CA SER A 195 -9.63 -15.33 14.59
C SER A 195 -9.69 -16.86 14.81
N LYS A 196 -9.20 -17.30 15.98
CA LYS A 196 -9.48 -18.54 16.73
C LYS A 196 -8.66 -18.70 18.03
N ARG A 197 -8.20 -17.62 18.68
CA ARG A 197 -7.75 -17.73 20.09
C ARG A 197 -8.97 -17.63 21.02
N THR A 198 -9.47 -18.77 21.47
CA THR A 198 -10.00 -18.84 22.84
C THR A 198 -8.81 -19.25 23.67
N TRP A 199 -8.22 -18.34 24.43
CA TRP A 199 -7.61 -18.62 25.73
C TRP A 199 -7.16 -17.33 26.40
N ASP A 200 -7.52 -17.24 27.68
CA ASP A 200 -7.13 -16.21 28.64
C ASP A 200 -5.61 -16.08 28.73
N GLY A 201 -5.13 -14.84 28.84
CA GLY A 201 -3.76 -14.54 29.25
C GLY A 201 -2.97 -13.72 28.24
N ASP A 202 -2.80 -12.45 28.55
CA ASP A 202 -1.78 -11.49 28.13
C ASP A 202 -1.29 -11.55 26.66
N ALA A 203 -1.78 -10.55 25.92
CA ALA A 203 -1.39 -10.20 24.58
C ALA A 203 0.03 -9.61 24.57
N ASP A 204 1.05 -10.47 24.49
CA ASP A 204 2.29 -10.07 23.81
C ASP A 204 2.22 -10.61 22.38
N GLU A 205 1.90 -9.71 21.44
CA GLU A 205 1.90 -9.91 19.98
C GLU A 205 3.24 -9.38 19.45
N ASP A 206 4.14 -10.24 19.00
CA ASP A 206 5.51 -9.81 18.65
C ASP A 206 5.87 -10.06 17.16
N ASP A 207 5.31 -11.02 16.43
CA ASP A 207 5.94 -11.40 15.14
C ASP A 207 5.47 -10.65 13.90
N PHE A 208 4.24 -10.11 13.89
CA PHE A 208 3.80 -9.27 12.76
C PHE A 208 4.32 -7.84 12.96
N ASP A 209 4.14 -7.31 14.17
CA ASP A 209 4.53 -5.95 14.52
C ASP A 209 6.06 -5.77 14.49
N ILE A 210 6.89 -6.68 15.04
CA ILE A 210 8.37 -6.50 15.03
C ILE A 210 8.96 -6.36 13.62
N TYR A 211 8.51 -7.15 12.63
CA TYR A 211 9.04 -7.01 11.26
C TYR A 211 8.60 -5.70 10.60
N PHE A 212 7.48 -5.12 11.02
CA PHE A 212 6.94 -3.87 10.50
C PHE A 212 7.30 -2.63 11.34
N ASP A 213 7.76 -2.82 12.58
CA ASP A 213 8.13 -1.82 13.60
C ASP A 213 9.64 -1.56 13.66
N GLU A 214 10.49 -2.46 13.14
CA GLU A 214 11.94 -2.25 13.05
C GLU A 214 12.35 -1.11 12.09
N GLU A 215 11.40 -0.37 11.50
CA GLU A 215 11.67 0.81 10.67
C GLU A 215 11.03 2.10 11.22
N PRO A 216 11.75 3.24 11.10
CA PRO A 216 11.38 4.48 11.77
C PRO A 216 10.03 4.99 11.31
N PHE A 217 9.10 5.12 12.27
CA PHE A 217 7.89 5.96 12.23
C PHE A 217 7.45 6.36 10.83
N TYR A 218 6.73 5.46 10.17
CA TYR A 218 6.07 5.76 8.91
C TYR A 218 4.96 6.79 9.15
N LEU A 219 5.29 8.07 8.98
CA LEU A 219 4.29 9.15 8.88
C LEU A 219 3.61 9.01 7.53
N GLY A 220 2.57 8.20 7.46
CA GLY A 220 2.02 7.82 6.17
C GLY A 220 1.53 8.99 5.32
N SER A 221 1.37 8.66 4.04
CA SER A 221 1.04 9.43 2.82
C SER A 221 0.69 10.93 2.89
N LEU A 222 0.07 11.47 3.93
CA LEU A 222 -0.38 12.86 3.96
C LEU A 222 0.67 13.89 4.37
N LYS A 223 1.61 13.57 5.27
CA LYS A 223 2.60 14.59 5.70
C LYS A 223 3.56 15.00 4.57
N MET A 224 3.84 14.10 3.61
CA MET A 224 4.65 14.41 2.43
C MET A 224 3.82 15.03 1.30
N LEU A 225 2.52 14.74 1.23
CA LEU A 225 1.62 15.34 0.24
C LEU A 225 1.21 16.77 0.59
N ASP A 226 1.15 17.16 1.86
CA ASP A 226 0.94 18.57 2.24
C ASP A 226 2.15 19.46 1.86
N LYS A 227 3.30 18.87 1.51
CA LYS A 227 4.47 19.59 0.96
C LYS A 227 4.50 19.70 -0.57
N VAL A 228 3.77 18.85 -1.29
CA VAL A 228 3.83 18.76 -2.77
C VAL A 228 2.48 19.06 -3.43
N GLY A 229 1.39 19.01 -2.66
CA GLY A 229 0.02 19.26 -3.10
C GLY A 229 -0.44 20.70 -2.92
N GLY A 230 0.48 21.67 -2.99
CA GLY A 230 0.12 23.03 -3.34
C GLY A 230 0.03 23.11 -4.85
N ILE A 231 -1.18 22.96 -5.39
CA ILE A 231 -1.53 23.72 -6.59
C ILE A 231 -1.27 25.17 -6.16
N ASP A 232 -0.30 25.85 -6.78
CA ASP A 232 -0.13 27.29 -6.61
C ASP A 232 -1.46 27.94 -7.04
N GLU A 233 -2.36 28.12 -6.07
CA GLU A 233 -3.52 28.99 -6.15
C GLU A 233 -3.09 30.46 -6.01
N SER A 234 -1.82 30.81 -6.25
CA SER A 234 -1.46 32.16 -6.67
C SER A 234 -1.72 32.31 -8.17
N GLY A 235 -2.99 32.20 -8.54
CA GLY A 235 -3.52 32.97 -9.64
C GLY A 235 -3.40 34.44 -9.27
N ASN A 236 -2.24 35.04 -9.54
CA ASN A 236 -2.15 36.46 -9.75
C ASN A 236 -2.01 36.68 -11.26
N THR A 237 -3.18 36.73 -11.88
CA THR A 237 -3.42 37.52 -13.09
C THR A 237 -2.84 38.92 -12.87
N SER A 238 -1.95 39.38 -13.74
CA SER A 238 -1.99 40.75 -14.28
C SER A 238 -1.05 40.83 -15.47
N ASP A 239 -1.69 40.99 -16.62
CA ASP A 239 -1.12 41.31 -17.92
C ASP A 239 -0.33 42.62 -17.92
N SER A 240 0.71 42.63 -18.76
CA SER A 240 1.06 43.70 -19.72
C SER A 240 1.64 45.07 -19.27
N GLN A 241 2.48 45.58 -20.19
CA GLN A 241 3.03 46.94 -20.39
C GLN A 241 4.36 47.20 -19.65
N ASP A 242 5.53 47.25 -20.30
CA ASP A 242 5.99 48.17 -21.36
C ASP A 242 5.78 49.65 -20.99
N ASP A 243 6.81 50.31 -20.45
CA ASP A 243 7.33 51.57 -20.99
C ASP A 243 8.64 51.98 -20.29
N GLY A 244 9.53 52.64 -21.01
CA GLY A 244 10.89 52.98 -20.57
C GLY A 244 11.04 54.24 -19.71
N GLY A 245 12.30 54.59 -19.46
CA GLY A 245 12.73 55.99 -19.37
C GLY A 245 12.84 56.65 -17.99
N GLU A 246 14.04 57.17 -17.75
CA GLU A 246 14.40 58.39 -16.99
C GLU A 246 14.33 58.41 -15.43
N GLY A 247 15.51 58.58 -14.84
CA GLY A 247 15.82 59.77 -14.02
C GLY A 247 15.58 59.69 -12.51
N ALA A 248 16.67 59.59 -11.74
CA ALA A 248 17.05 60.49 -10.64
C ALA A 248 18.43 60.08 -10.07
#